data_AF-A0A8K1FCE8-F1
#
_entry.id   AF-A0A8K1FCE8-F1
#
_cell.length_a   1.000
_cell.length_b   1.000
_cell.length_c   1.000
_cell.angle_alpha   90.00
_cell.angle_beta   90.00
_cell.angle_gamma   90.00
#
_symmetry.space_group_name_H-M   'P 1'
#
loop_
_entity.id
_entity.type
_entity.pdbx_description
1 polymer ?
#
loop_
_entity_poly.entity_id
_entity_poly.type
_entity_poly.pdbx_seq_one_letter_code
_entity_poly.pdbx_strand_id
1 'polypeptide(L)'
;MRMLRPWHGVRRGFSAAASPTTRVLCSLEALKQREGNALKFALASASEEHDTTSKRRREALTGFVFYCEATQAPRAFVNQCPHALLELDLDDSDFFCEGFIQCKAHGAFFDPRTGICLQGPAATRRGSRTQQLGALPELSVTVQDGQVVLQEATITARRPRRTESDPETDELLEYRTQRQKELAKALASRVNDVQQIQEMLNRKAMERMQRFASSSSFVKKPRNNSTDEK
;
A
#
# COMPACT_ATOMS: atom_id res chain seq x y z
N MET A 1 19.09 -36.79 56.94
CA MET A 1 19.88 -36.27 55.80
C MET A 1 18.95 -35.72 54.73
N ARG A 2 18.79 -34.40 54.65
CA ARG A 2 18.25 -33.68 53.49
C ARG A 2 19.06 -32.39 53.36
N MET A 3 19.95 -32.35 52.36
CA MET A 3 20.80 -31.20 52.09
C MET A 3 19.98 -30.11 51.40
N LEU A 4 19.97 -28.91 51.98
CA LEU A 4 19.51 -27.69 51.34
C LEU A 4 20.64 -27.21 50.40
N ARG A 5 20.36 -27.08 49.10
CA ARG A 5 21.29 -26.48 48.14
C ARG A 5 21.11 -24.96 48.12
N PRO A 6 22.20 -24.16 48.16
CA PRO A 6 22.09 -22.71 48.08
C PRO A 6 21.79 -22.27 46.64
N TRP A 7 20.87 -21.32 46.53
CA TRP A 7 20.41 -20.71 45.29
C TRP A 7 21.45 -19.66 44.86
N HIS A 8 22.24 -19.95 43.82
CA HIS A 8 23.13 -18.95 43.22
C HIS A 8 22.33 -18.06 42.26
N GLY A 9 22.12 -16.81 42.66
CA GLY A 9 21.52 -15.78 41.83
C GLY A 9 22.41 -15.46 40.63
N VAL A 10 21.96 -15.85 39.44
CA VAL A 10 22.54 -15.39 38.17
C VAL A 10 22.11 -13.94 37.97
N ARG A 11 23.01 -13.00 38.26
CA ARG A 11 22.88 -11.61 37.83
C ARG A 11 22.95 -11.59 36.30
N ARG A 12 21.79 -11.49 35.63
CA ARG A 12 21.74 -11.17 34.20
C ARG A 12 22.29 -9.76 34.03
N GLY A 13 23.45 -9.63 33.42
CA GLY A 13 23.98 -8.35 32.98
C GLY A 13 22.98 -7.71 32.03
N PHE A 14 22.53 -6.49 32.33
CA PHE A 14 21.84 -5.65 31.37
C PHE A 14 22.84 -5.34 30.25
N SER A 15 22.63 -5.93 29.08
CA SER A 15 23.37 -5.57 27.87
C SER A 15 22.95 -4.14 27.52
N ALA A 16 23.92 -3.22 27.48
CA ALA A 16 23.69 -1.84 27.08
C ALA A 16 23.01 -1.83 25.70
N ALA A 17 21.83 -1.19 25.62
CA ALA A 17 21.12 -1.04 24.35
C ALA A 17 22.04 -0.27 23.39
N ALA A 18 22.44 -0.91 22.29
CA ALA A 18 23.15 -0.23 21.22
C ALA A 18 22.31 0.96 20.75
N SER A 19 22.93 2.13 20.61
CA SER A 19 22.27 3.32 20.09
C SER A 19 21.65 2.98 18.73
N PRO A 20 20.39 3.39 18.47
CA PRO A 20 19.73 3.09 17.21
C PRO A 20 20.56 3.68 16.07
N THR A 21 20.98 2.85 15.11
CA THR A 21 21.58 3.35 13.87
C THR A 21 20.54 4.17 13.14
N THR A 22 20.92 5.37 12.72
CA THR A 22 20.05 6.29 11.98
C THR A 22 20.56 6.44 10.56
N ARG A 23 19.63 6.52 9.60
CA ARG A 23 19.95 6.68 8.19
C ARG A 23 19.13 7.80 7.58
N VAL A 24 19.79 8.78 6.99
CA VAL A 24 19.14 9.86 6.24
C VAL A 24 18.51 9.30 4.97
N LEU A 25 17.23 9.61 4.73
CA LEU A 25 16.51 9.19 3.53
C LEU A 25 16.47 10.31 2.47
N CYS A 26 16.03 11.50 2.86
CA CYS A 26 15.89 12.68 1.99
C CYS A 26 15.65 13.95 2.82
N SER A 27 15.65 15.13 2.19
CA SER A 27 15.25 16.37 2.86
C SER A 27 13.72 16.47 3.00
N LEU A 28 13.25 17.12 4.06
CA LEU A 28 11.82 17.34 4.29
C LEU A 28 11.17 18.16 3.18
N GLU A 29 11.88 19.18 2.65
CA GLU A 29 11.40 19.98 1.53
C GLU A 29 11.23 19.14 0.26
N ALA A 30 12.22 18.30 -0.06
CA ALA A 30 12.12 17.41 -1.21
C ALA A 30 10.94 16.44 -1.06
N LEU A 31 10.68 15.95 0.16
CA LEU A 31 9.55 15.07 0.42
C LEU A 31 8.19 15.77 0.28
N LYS A 32 8.08 17.03 0.73
CA LYS A 32 6.87 17.87 0.60
C LYS A 32 6.56 18.23 -0.85
N GLN A 33 7.58 18.39 -1.70
CA GLN A 33 7.42 18.73 -3.11
C GLN A 33 7.00 17.52 -3.98
N ARG A 34 6.97 16.31 -3.43
CA ARG A 34 6.48 15.14 -4.15
C ARG A 34 4.96 15.15 -4.15
N GLU A 35 4.37 15.68 -5.21
CA GLU A 35 2.93 15.62 -5.43
C GLU A 35 2.48 14.15 -5.51
N GLY A 36 1.88 13.64 -4.42
CA GLY A 36 1.29 12.29 -4.37
C GLY A 36 2.26 11.11 -4.45
N ASN A 37 3.58 11.34 -4.50
CA ASN A 37 4.57 10.28 -4.72
C ASN A 37 5.40 9.98 -3.46
N ALA A 38 5.48 8.70 -3.10
CA ALA A 38 6.43 8.26 -2.06
C ALA A 38 7.85 8.15 -2.62
N LEU A 39 8.82 8.06 -1.72
CA LEU A 39 10.20 7.67 -2.00
C LEU A 39 10.41 6.23 -1.53
N LYS A 40 10.63 5.31 -2.48
CA LYS A 40 11.04 3.91 -2.22
C LYS A 40 12.53 3.87 -1.84
N PHE A 41 12.88 3.03 -0.87
CA PHE A 41 14.26 2.83 -0.41
C PHE A 41 14.49 1.39 0.07
N ALA A 42 15.74 0.90 -0.01
CA ALA A 42 16.10 -0.42 0.50
C ALA A 42 16.17 -0.45 2.03
N LEU A 43 15.66 -1.50 2.66
CA LEU A 43 15.86 -1.80 4.08
C LEU A 43 17.05 -2.76 4.22
N ALA A 44 17.98 -2.45 5.11
CA ALA A 44 19.05 -3.39 5.44
C ALA A 44 18.43 -4.61 6.13
N SER A 45 18.68 -5.82 5.62
CA SER A 45 18.23 -7.03 6.30
C SER A 45 19.06 -7.22 7.57
N ALA A 46 18.41 -7.24 8.73
CA ALA A 46 19.04 -7.76 9.94
C ALA A 46 19.50 -9.21 9.65
N SER A 47 20.77 -9.51 9.94
CA SER A 47 21.54 -10.75 9.68
C SER A 47 22.20 -10.87 8.29
N GLU A 48 23.38 -10.25 8.18
CA GLU A 48 24.53 -10.94 7.59
C GLU A 48 25.02 -12.03 8.56
N GLU A 49 24.23 -13.09 8.77
CA GLU A 49 24.79 -14.35 9.26
C GLU A 49 24.84 -15.29 8.06
N HIS A 50 26.07 -15.53 7.61
CA HIS A 50 26.44 -16.48 6.56
C HIS A 50 25.87 -17.87 6.86
N ASP A 51 24.67 -18.17 6.36
CA ASP A 51 24.28 -19.53 6.05
C ASP A 51 24.37 -19.73 4.54
N THR A 52 25.49 -20.31 4.12
CA THR A 52 25.87 -20.54 2.72
C THR A 52 25.08 -21.67 2.06
N THR A 53 24.07 -22.25 2.73
CA THR A 53 23.37 -23.45 2.23
C THR A 53 21.95 -23.22 1.69
N SER A 54 21.36 -22.02 1.80
CA SER A 54 20.02 -21.74 1.26
C SER A 54 20.05 -20.79 0.05
N LYS A 55 19.95 -21.36 -1.15
CA LYS A 55 19.94 -20.71 -2.49
C LYS A 55 18.73 -19.78 -2.75
N ARG A 56 17.99 -19.35 -1.72
CA ARG A 56 17.00 -18.26 -1.83
C ARG A 56 17.69 -17.00 -1.34
N ARG A 57 18.24 -16.24 -2.29
CA ARG A 57 18.58 -14.83 -2.08
C ARG A 57 17.32 -14.19 -1.50
N ARG A 58 17.29 -13.89 -0.21
CA ARG A 58 16.21 -13.06 0.36
C ARG A 58 16.36 -11.73 -0.37
N GLU A 59 15.41 -11.40 -1.23
CA GLU A 59 15.33 -10.06 -1.81
C GLU A 59 15.32 -9.06 -0.65
N ALA A 60 16.12 -8.01 -0.81
CA ALA A 60 16.17 -6.95 0.19
C ALA A 60 14.77 -6.36 0.32
N LEU A 61 14.24 -6.34 1.54
CA LEU A 61 12.96 -5.68 1.80
C LEU A 61 13.09 -4.21 1.42
N THR A 62 12.05 -3.63 0.84
CA THR A 62 12.00 -2.20 0.57
C THR A 62 11.02 -1.52 1.53
N GLY A 63 11.21 -0.23 1.75
CA GLY A 63 10.31 0.65 2.46
C GLY A 63 9.98 1.84 1.59
N PHE A 64 8.95 2.57 1.95
CA PHE A 64 8.60 3.83 1.29
C PHE A 64 8.27 4.89 2.32
N VAL A 65 8.63 6.14 2.02
CA VAL A 65 8.37 7.31 2.87
C VAL A 65 7.66 8.39 2.05
N PHE A 66 6.72 9.09 2.66
CA PHE A 66 5.97 10.19 2.05
C PHE A 66 5.62 11.24 3.09
N TYR A 67 5.30 12.46 2.65
CA TYR A 67 4.76 13.48 3.54
C TYR A 67 3.25 13.32 3.65
N CYS A 68 2.74 13.08 4.86
CA CYS A 68 1.31 12.94 5.09
C CYS A 68 0.72 14.29 5.47
N GLU A 69 0.00 14.92 4.54
CA GLU A 69 -0.67 16.22 4.77
C GLU A 69 -1.67 16.16 5.94
N ALA A 70 -2.37 15.04 6.11
CA ALA A 70 -3.35 14.93 7.19
C ALA A 70 -2.72 14.91 8.59
N THR A 71 -1.50 14.38 8.73
CA THR A 71 -0.77 14.38 10.01
C THR A 71 0.30 15.48 10.07
N GLN A 72 0.49 16.25 8.99
CA GLN A 72 1.55 17.25 8.83
C GLN A 72 2.95 16.71 9.17
N ALA A 73 3.22 15.45 8.82
CA ALA A 73 4.46 14.76 9.18
C ALA A 73 4.85 13.67 8.17
N PRO A 74 6.17 13.36 8.02
CA PRO A 74 6.61 12.21 7.26
C PRO A 74 6.08 10.89 7.85
N ARG A 75 5.66 9.98 6.97
CA ARG A 75 5.23 8.63 7.32
C ARG A 75 5.93 7.63 6.44
N ALA A 76 6.29 6.49 7.02
CA ALA A 76 6.99 5.44 6.31
C ALA A 76 6.47 4.06 6.69
N PHE A 77 6.39 3.18 5.71
CA PHE A 77 5.95 1.80 5.90
C PHE A 77 6.87 0.84 5.15
N VAL A 78 6.89 -0.41 5.59
CA VAL A 78 7.49 -1.50 4.82
C VAL A 78 6.66 -1.73 3.57
N ASN A 79 7.33 -1.82 2.42
CA ASN A 79 6.71 -2.13 1.14
C ASN A 79 6.39 -3.63 1.03
N GLN A 80 5.54 -4.12 1.91
CA GLN A 80 5.14 -5.52 1.94
C GLN A 80 3.70 -5.66 2.39
N CYS A 81 2.85 -6.16 1.50
CA CYS A 81 1.46 -6.38 1.79
C CYS A 81 1.29 -7.50 2.84
N PRO A 82 0.61 -7.26 3.97
CA PRO A 82 0.43 -8.28 5.01
C PRO A 82 -0.45 -9.45 4.54
N HIS A 83 -1.17 -9.32 3.41
CA HIS A 83 -1.95 -10.37 2.76
C HIS A 83 -1.08 -11.51 2.21
N ALA A 84 -0.25 -11.21 1.20
CA ALA A 84 0.51 -12.19 0.43
C ALA A 84 2.04 -12.02 0.53
N LEU A 85 2.51 -11.04 1.32
CA LEU A 85 3.93 -10.70 1.48
C LEU A 85 4.64 -10.26 0.19
N LEU A 86 3.86 -9.81 -0.80
CA LEU A 86 4.33 -9.18 -2.03
C LEU A 86 4.52 -7.67 -1.82
N GLU A 87 5.38 -7.05 -2.63
CA GLU A 87 5.49 -5.59 -2.69
C GLU A 87 4.15 -4.95 -3.11
N LEU A 88 3.91 -3.74 -2.61
CA LEU A 88 2.66 -3.01 -2.85
C LEU A 88 2.63 -2.37 -4.23
N ASP A 89 3.77 -1.87 -4.70
CA ASP A 89 3.96 -1.04 -5.91
C ASP A 89 4.22 -1.85 -7.19
N LEU A 90 4.50 -3.16 -7.10
CA LEU A 90 4.93 -3.96 -8.26
C LEU A 90 6.09 -3.29 -9.03
N ASP A 91 7.04 -2.70 -8.30
CA ASP A 91 8.25 -2.01 -8.77
C ASP A 91 8.07 -0.67 -9.51
N ASP A 92 6.85 -0.13 -9.63
CA ASP A 92 6.65 1.19 -10.24
C ASP A 92 6.84 2.38 -9.28
N SER A 93 7.07 2.10 -7.99
CA SER A 93 7.22 3.12 -6.92
C SER A 93 6.05 4.08 -6.76
N ASP A 94 4.88 3.75 -7.31
CA ASP A 94 3.63 4.46 -7.08
C ASP A 94 2.76 3.65 -6.12
N PHE A 95 2.40 4.29 -5.00
CA PHE A 95 1.74 3.64 -3.87
C PHE A 95 0.31 4.12 -3.68
N PHE A 96 -0.13 5.16 -4.39
CA PHE A 96 -1.34 5.89 -4.02
C PHE A 96 -2.43 5.80 -5.07
N CYS A 97 -3.67 5.63 -4.62
CA CYS A 97 -4.86 5.72 -5.44
C CYS A 97 -5.95 6.41 -4.63
N GLU A 98 -6.50 7.50 -5.17
CA GLU A 98 -7.50 8.35 -4.50
C GLU A 98 -7.10 8.84 -3.09
N GLY A 99 -5.78 9.05 -2.87
CA GLY A 99 -5.24 9.49 -1.58
C GLY A 99 -5.10 8.38 -0.53
N PHE A 100 -5.29 7.12 -0.91
CA PHE A 100 -5.06 5.94 -0.06
C PHE A 100 -3.89 5.11 -0.58
N ILE A 101 -3.24 4.36 0.30
CA ILE A 101 -2.18 3.44 -0.13
C ILE A 101 -2.85 2.20 -0.74
N GLN A 102 -2.47 1.83 -1.95
CA GLN A 102 -3.02 0.67 -2.67
C GLN A 102 -1.95 -0.41 -2.86
N CYS A 103 -2.28 -1.65 -2.50
CA CYS A 103 -1.57 -2.83 -2.96
C CYS A 103 -2.01 -3.17 -4.38
N LYS A 104 -1.13 -2.95 -5.37
CA LYS A 104 -1.40 -3.19 -6.80
C LYS A 104 -1.56 -4.68 -7.14
N ALA A 105 -1.05 -5.58 -6.30
CA ALA A 105 -1.17 -7.02 -6.53
C ALA A 105 -2.62 -7.53 -6.44
N HIS A 106 -3.37 -7.14 -5.41
CA HIS A 106 -4.73 -7.67 -5.15
C HIS A 106 -5.74 -6.62 -4.69
N GLY A 107 -5.42 -5.32 -4.80
CA GLY A 107 -6.36 -4.23 -4.53
C GLY A 107 -6.72 -4.02 -3.05
N ALA A 108 -5.81 -4.35 -2.12
CA ALA A 108 -5.99 -3.94 -0.73
C ALA A 108 -5.70 -2.45 -0.56
N PHE A 109 -6.52 -1.74 0.21
CA PHE A 109 -6.35 -0.31 0.49
C PHE A 109 -6.02 -0.09 1.95
N PHE A 110 -5.07 0.80 2.22
CA PHE A 110 -4.62 1.16 3.57
C PHE A 110 -4.71 2.66 3.80
N ASP A 111 -4.96 3.04 5.05
CA ASP A 111 -4.98 4.44 5.45
C ASP A 111 -3.54 4.99 5.51
N PRO A 112 -3.18 6.05 4.77
CA PRO A 112 -1.85 6.67 4.88
C PRO A 112 -1.52 7.19 6.30
N ARG A 113 -2.55 7.47 7.11
CA ARG A 113 -2.38 8.02 8.47
C ARG A 113 -2.04 6.95 9.51
N THR A 114 -2.25 5.68 9.24
CA THR A 114 -2.12 4.65 10.28
C THR A 114 -1.59 3.32 9.75
N GLY A 115 -1.60 3.13 8.43
CA GLY A 115 -1.28 1.87 7.78
C GLY A 115 -2.38 0.82 7.92
N ILE A 116 -3.50 1.10 8.59
CA ILE A 116 -4.58 0.10 8.78
C ILE A 116 -5.22 -0.26 7.44
N CYS A 117 -5.55 -1.54 7.25
CA CYS A 117 -6.28 -1.96 6.07
C CYS A 117 -7.74 -1.51 6.14
N LEU A 118 -8.19 -0.77 5.16
CA LEU A 118 -9.57 -0.31 5.03
C LEU A 118 -10.41 -1.28 4.19
N GLN A 119 -9.86 -1.83 3.12
CA GLN A 119 -10.59 -2.71 2.20
C GLN A 119 -9.65 -3.75 1.57
N GLY A 120 -10.22 -4.89 1.13
CA GLY A 120 -9.51 -5.93 0.38
C GLY A 120 -9.02 -7.09 1.25
N PRO A 121 -8.30 -8.05 0.65
CA PRO A 121 -7.99 -9.35 1.29
C PRO A 121 -7.04 -9.24 2.49
N ALA A 122 -6.34 -8.12 2.65
CA ALA A 122 -5.54 -7.86 3.84
C ALA A 122 -6.39 -7.68 5.11
N ALA A 123 -7.65 -7.22 4.99
CA ALA A 123 -8.53 -6.97 6.14
C ALA A 123 -8.97 -8.26 6.85
N THR A 124 -9.04 -9.39 6.13
CA THR A 124 -9.58 -10.66 6.63
C THR A 124 -8.51 -11.62 7.13
N ARG A 125 -7.22 -11.27 6.99
CA ARG A 125 -6.12 -12.16 7.37
C ARG A 125 -6.01 -12.27 8.89
N ARG A 126 -6.76 -13.21 9.46
CA ARG A 126 -6.57 -13.75 10.82
C ARG A 126 -5.25 -14.51 10.86
N GLY A 127 -4.14 -13.80 11.06
CA GLY A 127 -2.82 -14.45 11.07
C GLY A 127 -1.64 -13.49 11.12
N SER A 128 -1.84 -12.19 10.87
CA SER A 128 -0.78 -11.23 11.17
C SER A 128 -0.58 -11.20 12.69
N ARG A 129 0.65 -11.48 13.12
CA ARG A 129 1.07 -11.48 14.52
C ARG A 129 1.40 -10.07 15.03
N THR A 130 1.16 -9.05 14.20
CA THR A 130 1.15 -7.64 14.55
C THR A 130 -0.28 -7.22 14.90
N GLN A 131 -0.41 -6.42 15.96
CA GLN A 131 -1.60 -6.13 16.76
C GLN A 131 -2.80 -5.49 16.02
N GLN A 132 -2.77 -5.35 14.70
CA GLN A 132 -3.87 -4.74 13.96
C GLN A 132 -4.11 -5.53 12.68
N LEU A 133 -5.28 -6.15 12.57
CA LEU A 133 -5.68 -7.00 11.45
C LEU A 133 -5.39 -6.30 10.11
N GLY A 134 -4.35 -6.77 9.43
CA GLY A 134 -3.99 -6.32 8.09
C GLY A 134 -3.27 -4.97 8.01
N ALA A 135 -2.76 -4.38 9.07
CA ALA A 135 -2.01 -3.11 8.94
C ALA A 135 -0.63 -3.28 8.30
N LEU A 136 -0.16 -2.24 7.59
CA LEU A 136 1.20 -2.14 7.10
C LEU A 136 2.18 -1.96 8.28
N PRO A 137 3.33 -2.66 8.29
CA PRO A 137 4.36 -2.39 9.29
C PRO A 137 4.91 -0.97 9.13
N GLU A 138 4.79 -0.16 10.17
CA GLU A 138 5.30 1.22 10.19
C GLU A 138 6.80 1.26 10.48
N LEU A 139 7.51 2.17 9.80
CA LEU A 139 8.92 2.46 9.97
C LEU A 139 9.06 3.79 10.73
N SER A 140 9.84 3.81 11.81
CA SER A 140 10.06 5.02 12.61
C SER A 140 10.93 6.01 11.83
N VAL A 141 10.33 7.13 11.45
CA VAL A 141 11.02 8.26 10.82
C VAL A 141 10.88 9.52 11.66
N THR A 142 11.94 10.31 11.71
CA THR A 142 12.00 11.59 12.44
C THR A 142 12.62 12.66 11.57
N VAL A 143 12.24 13.92 11.79
CA VAL A 143 12.90 15.06 11.14
C VAL A 143 14.02 15.59 12.04
N GLN A 144 15.25 15.64 11.52
CA GLN A 144 16.42 16.20 12.19
C GLN A 144 17.13 17.15 11.20
N ASP A 145 17.33 18.40 11.58
CA ASP A 145 18.00 19.42 10.74
C ASP A 145 17.44 19.53 9.31
N GLY A 146 16.11 19.44 9.17
CA GLY A 146 15.43 19.47 7.87
C GLY A 146 15.57 18.19 7.03
N GLN A 147 16.19 17.14 7.58
CA GLN A 147 16.32 15.83 6.96
C GLN A 147 15.34 14.83 7.56
N VAL A 148 14.77 13.97 6.72
CA VAL A 148 13.96 12.83 7.14
C VAL A 148 14.90 11.65 7.38
N VAL A 149 14.93 11.19 8.63
CA VAL A 149 15.86 10.19 9.14
C VAL A 149 15.10 8.96 9.59
N LEU A 150 15.48 7.79 9.05
CA LEU A 150 15.01 6.48 9.48
C LEU A 150 15.75 6.03 10.73
N GLN A 151 15.02 5.49 11.70
CA GLN A 151 15.59 4.83 12.88
C GLN A 151 15.63 3.31 12.61
N GLU A 152 16.82 2.76 12.35
CA GLU A 152 16.97 1.38 11.88
C GLU A 152 16.71 0.32 12.95
N ALA A 153 16.70 0.70 14.24
CA ALA A 153 16.29 -0.18 15.34
C ALA A 153 14.85 -0.74 15.14
N THR A 154 14.02 -0.04 14.36
CA THR A 154 12.63 -0.42 14.05
C THR A 154 12.53 -1.51 12.98
N ILE A 155 13.61 -1.80 12.23
CA ILE A 155 13.61 -2.88 11.22
C ILE A 155 13.56 -4.27 11.89
N THR A 156 13.89 -4.33 13.19
CA THR A 156 13.67 -5.55 13.98
C THR A 156 12.18 -5.71 14.25
N ALA A 157 11.50 -6.44 13.35
CA ALA A 157 10.20 -7.05 13.63
C ALA A 157 10.34 -8.10 14.75
N ARG A 158 10.74 -7.69 15.96
CA ARG A 158 10.53 -8.50 17.17
C ARG A 158 9.05 -8.46 17.44
N ARG A 159 8.38 -9.53 16.98
CA ARG A 159 7.00 -9.90 17.31
C ARG A 159 6.72 -9.58 18.78
N PRO A 160 5.88 -8.58 19.11
CA PRO A 160 5.39 -8.47 20.47
C PRO A 160 4.70 -9.80 20.82
N ARG A 161 4.98 -10.32 22.02
CA ARG A 161 4.27 -11.50 22.54
C ARG A 161 2.79 -11.16 22.58
N ARG A 162 1.96 -12.04 22.02
CA ARG A 162 0.50 -11.97 22.17
C ARG A 162 0.16 -11.86 23.66
N THR A 163 -0.47 -10.76 24.05
CA THR A 163 -1.41 -10.74 25.17
C THR A 163 -2.79 -10.89 24.54
N GLU A 164 -3.59 -11.84 25.01
CA GLU A 164 -4.84 -12.30 24.39
C GLU A 164 -6.01 -11.30 24.49
N SER A 165 -5.74 -10.01 24.65
CA SER A 165 -6.76 -9.04 25.06
C SER A 165 -6.34 -7.59 24.76
N ASP A 166 -6.11 -7.26 23.49
CA ASP A 166 -6.26 -5.88 23.04
C ASP A 166 -7.56 -5.81 22.25
N PRO A 167 -8.69 -5.44 22.89
CA PRO A 167 -9.87 -5.09 22.12
C PRO A 167 -9.50 -3.93 21.19
N GLU A 168 -9.81 -4.04 19.89
CA GLU A 168 -10.02 -2.85 19.06
C GLU A 168 -10.98 -1.97 19.87
N THR A 169 -10.50 -0.84 20.37
CA THR A 169 -11.36 0.08 21.12
C THR A 169 -12.48 0.55 20.19
N ASP A 170 -13.67 0.83 20.72
CA ASP A 170 -14.80 1.33 19.91
C ASP A 170 -14.38 2.52 19.03
N GLU A 171 -13.49 3.37 19.55
CA GLU A 171 -12.88 4.50 18.84
C GLU A 171 -12.09 4.09 17.58
N LEU A 172 -11.31 3.01 17.62
CA LEU A 172 -10.55 2.52 16.47
C LEU A 172 -11.48 1.94 15.40
N LEU A 173 -12.55 1.26 15.82
CA LEU A 173 -13.56 0.72 14.90
C LEU A 173 -14.36 1.84 14.23
N GLU A 174 -14.75 2.86 14.99
CA GLU A 174 -15.40 4.07 14.47
C GLU A 174 -14.51 4.79 13.46
N TYR A 175 -13.22 5.01 13.81
CA TYR A 175 -12.25 5.59 12.91
C TYR A 175 -12.11 4.80 11.62
N ARG A 176 -11.94 3.47 11.71
CA ARG A 176 -11.83 2.59 10.54
C ARG A 176 -13.08 2.67 9.67
N THR A 177 -14.26 2.64 10.28
CA THR A 177 -15.55 2.73 9.57
C THR A 177 -15.69 4.07 8.85
N GLN A 178 -15.28 5.17 9.48
CA GLN A 178 -15.28 6.49 8.87
C GLN A 178 -14.34 6.54 7.65
N ARG A 179 -13.11 6.04 7.78
CA ARG A 179 -12.14 6.03 6.69
C ARG A 179 -12.55 5.10 5.55
N GLN A 180 -13.25 4.00 5.84
CA GLN A 180 -13.86 3.13 4.83
C GLN A 180 -14.94 3.87 4.01
N LYS A 181 -15.77 4.69 4.64
CA LYS A 181 -16.78 5.51 3.93
C LYS A 181 -16.11 6.53 2.99
N GLU A 182 -15.03 7.16 3.45
CA GLU A 182 -14.26 8.11 2.65
C GLU A 182 -13.61 7.42 1.43
N LEU A 183 -13.01 6.24 1.62
CA LEU A 183 -12.47 5.43 0.52
C LEU A 183 -13.58 5.04 -0.48
N ALA A 184 -14.71 4.54 0.01
CA ALA A 184 -15.83 4.15 -0.83
C ALA A 184 -16.35 5.32 -1.68
N LYS A 185 -16.44 6.52 -1.09
CA LYS A 185 -16.82 7.74 -1.81
C LYS A 185 -15.82 8.09 -2.91
N ALA A 186 -14.53 8.01 -2.61
CA ALA A 186 -13.48 8.34 -3.57
C ALA A 186 -13.47 7.37 -4.76
N LEU A 187 -13.56 6.06 -4.48
CA LEU A 187 -13.66 5.03 -5.53
C LEU A 187 -14.94 5.15 -6.37
N ALA A 188 -16.08 5.51 -5.76
CA ALA A 188 -17.33 5.73 -6.48
C ALA A 188 -17.24 6.89 -7.48
N SER A 189 -16.52 7.97 -7.13
CA SER A 189 -16.28 9.09 -8.06
C SER A 189 -15.57 8.60 -9.32
N ARG A 190 -14.52 7.79 -9.17
CA ARG A 190 -13.76 7.23 -10.29
C ARG A 190 -14.60 6.31 -11.19
N VAL A 191 -15.50 5.52 -10.60
CA VAL A 191 -16.42 4.67 -11.37
C VAL A 191 -17.36 5.52 -12.23
N ASN A 192 -17.88 6.62 -11.68
CA ASN A 192 -18.72 7.55 -12.45
C ASN A 192 -17.95 8.14 -13.64
N ASP A 193 -16.68 8.50 -13.48
CA ASP A 193 -15.86 9.04 -14.56
C ASP A 193 -15.68 8.03 -15.70
N VAL A 194 -15.41 6.77 -15.37
CA VAL A 194 -15.28 5.69 -16.37
C VAL A 194 -16.60 5.45 -17.10
N GLN A 195 -17.73 5.48 -16.39
CA GLN A 195 -19.06 5.35 -17.00
C GLN A 195 -19.35 6.50 -17.98
N GLN A 196 -19.05 7.74 -17.59
CA GLN A 196 -19.19 8.90 -18.47
C GLN A 196 -18.32 8.79 -19.73
N ILE A 197 -17.09 8.30 -19.59
CA ILE A 197 -16.20 8.04 -20.75
C ILE A 197 -16.82 6.98 -21.67
N GLN A 198 -17.33 5.88 -21.12
CA GLN A 198 -17.96 4.82 -21.90
C GLN A 198 -19.21 5.32 -22.64
N GLU A 199 -20.07 6.09 -21.98
CA GLU A 199 -21.27 6.69 -22.57
C GLU A 199 -20.93 7.66 -23.70
N MET A 200 -19.91 8.50 -23.51
CA MET A 200 -19.41 9.39 -24.55
C MET A 200 -18.93 8.61 -25.77
N LEU A 201 -18.15 7.53 -25.57
CA LEU A 201 -17.66 6.69 -26.66
C LEU A 201 -18.81 6.01 -27.40
N ASN A 202 -19.78 5.46 -26.66
CA ASN A 202 -20.98 4.85 -27.22
C ASN A 202 -21.77 5.86 -28.05
N ARG A 203 -21.99 7.08 -27.54
CA ARG A 203 -22.69 8.16 -28.27
C ARG A 203 -21.98 8.50 -29.58
N LYS A 204 -20.66 8.72 -29.55
CA LYS A 204 -19.86 8.99 -30.75
C LYS A 204 -19.92 7.85 -31.77
N ALA A 205 -19.94 6.60 -31.31
CA ALA A 205 -20.08 5.44 -32.18
C ALA A 205 -21.46 5.41 -32.87
N MET A 206 -22.54 5.63 -32.12
CA MET A 206 -23.90 5.66 -32.65
C MET A 206 -24.09 6.80 -33.67
N GLU A 207 -23.54 7.99 -33.41
CA GLU A 207 -23.57 9.11 -34.35
C GLU A 207 -22.88 8.76 -35.69
N ARG A 208 -21.74 8.05 -35.64
CA ARG A 208 -21.05 7.59 -36.86
C ARG A 208 -21.88 6.56 -37.63
N MET A 209 -22.50 5.61 -36.94
CA MET A 209 -23.39 4.63 -37.57
C MET A 209 -24.59 5.29 -38.25
N GLN A 210 -25.19 6.29 -37.60
CA GLN A 210 -26.31 7.05 -38.18
C GLN A 210 -25.89 7.82 -39.44
N ARG A 211 -24.71 8.48 -39.44
CA ARG A 211 -24.17 9.16 -40.63
C ARG A 211 -23.89 8.19 -41.78
N PHE A 212 -23.39 6.99 -41.48
CA PHE A 212 -23.19 5.95 -42.49
C PHE A 212 -24.52 5.45 -43.05
N ALA A 213 -25.50 5.20 -42.19
CA ALA A 213 -26.83 4.77 -42.61
C ALA A 213 -27.51 5.81 -43.52
N SER A 214 -27.46 7.09 -43.15
CA SER A 214 -28.04 8.20 -43.93
C SER A 214 -27.31 8.51 -45.24
N SER A 215 -26.00 8.23 -45.32
CA SER A 215 -25.25 8.35 -46.58
C SER A 215 -25.43 7.13 -47.49
N SER A 216 -25.61 5.92 -46.94
CA SER A 216 -25.84 4.70 -47.73
C SER A 216 -27.23 4.64 -48.37
N SER A 217 -28.25 5.26 -47.74
CA SER A 217 -29.59 5.35 -48.32
C SER A 217 -29.65 6.22 -49.58
N PHE A 218 -28.66 7.10 -49.79
CA PHE A 218 -28.54 7.94 -50.99
C PHE A 218 -27.96 7.19 -52.20
N VAL A 219 -27.31 6.04 -52.02
CA VAL A 219 -26.59 5.30 -53.08
C VAL A 219 -27.44 4.23 -53.79
N LYS A 220 -28.69 4.00 -53.37
CA LYS A 220 -29.61 3.09 -54.08
C LYS A 220 -30.21 3.78 -55.33
N LYS A 221 -29.42 3.94 -56.40
CA LYS A 221 -29.96 4.23 -57.75
C LYS A 221 -30.71 2.99 -58.27
N PRO A 222 -31.91 3.13 -58.87
CA PRO A 222 -32.62 1.99 -59.44
C PRO A 222 -31.82 1.41 -60.61
N ARG A 223 -31.62 0.09 -60.61
CA ARG A 223 -31.14 -0.65 -61.79
C ARG A 223 -32.26 -0.64 -62.83
N ASN A 224 -32.13 0.19 -63.87
CA ASN A 224 -32.95 0.07 -65.07
C ASN A 224 -32.51 -1.20 -65.81
N ASN A 225 -33.31 -2.25 -65.76
CA ASN A 225 -33.19 -3.37 -66.68
C ASN A 225 -33.98 -2.99 -67.95
N SER A 226 -33.30 -2.47 -68.98
CA SER A 226 -33.84 -2.51 -70.33
C SER A 226 -33.56 -3.89 -70.90
N THR A 227 -34.60 -4.71 -70.97
CA THR A 227 -34.61 -5.89 -71.84
C THR A 227 -34.74 -5.40 -73.28
N ASP A 228 -33.65 -5.45 -74.04
CA ASP A 228 -33.71 -5.44 -75.50
C ASP A 228 -34.34 -6.76 -75.95
N GLU A 229 -35.61 -6.70 -76.33
CA GLU A 229 -36.22 -7.71 -77.20
C GLU A 229 -36.00 -7.31 -78.67
N LYS A 230 -35.73 -8.35 -79.45
CA LYS A 230 -35.26 -8.40 -80.85
C LYS A 230 -36.05 -7.56 -81.85
#